data_AF-A0AAD5FS59-F1
#
_entry.id   AF-A0AAD5FS59-F1
#
_cell.length_a   1.000
_cell.length_b   1.000
_cell.length_c   1.000
_cell.angle_alpha   90.00
_cell.angle_beta   90.00
_cell.angle_gamma   90.00
#
_symmetry.space_group_name_H-M   'P 1'
#
loop_
_entity.id
_entity.type
_entity.pdbx_description
1 polymer ?
#
loop_
_entity_poly.entity_id
_entity_poly.type
_entity_poly.pdbx_seq_one_letter_code
_entity_poly.pdbx_strand_id
1 'polypeptide(L)'
;MDFTGLRRFALELDGPGDAVYSSGETLSGIVVLELQRQMDIRALKVQSRGVASAHWLEHRGVGVNTVYNDYTSNITYFRKRQHLIR
;
A
#
# COMPACT_ATOMS: atom_id res chain seq x y z
N MET A 1 19.09 -6.66 -9.79
CA MET A 1 18.06 -7.58 -10.31
C MET A 1 17.66 -7.03 -11.65
N ASP A 2 17.86 -7.80 -12.72
CA ASP A 2 17.57 -7.33 -14.07
C ASP A 2 16.13 -7.72 -14.45
N PHE A 3 15.30 -6.72 -14.73
CA PHE A 3 13.92 -6.89 -15.19
C PHE A 3 13.81 -6.77 -16.71
N THR A 4 14.92 -6.87 -17.45
CA THR A 4 14.96 -6.79 -18.92
C THR A 4 14.04 -7.80 -19.62
N GLY A 5 13.66 -8.90 -18.95
CA GLY A 5 12.68 -9.85 -19.48
C GLY A 5 11.24 -9.61 -19.07
N LEU A 6 10.95 -8.60 -18.25
CA LEU A 6 9.61 -8.25 -17.82
C LEU A 6 8.95 -7.38 -18.89
N ARG A 7 7.76 -7.77 -19.35
CA ARG A 7 6.91 -6.96 -20.22
C ARG A 7 5.90 -6.16 -19.41
N ARG A 8 5.27 -6.80 -18.42
CA ARG A 8 4.24 -6.17 -17.58
C ARG A 8 4.24 -6.80 -16.19
N PHE A 9 4.11 -5.95 -15.18
CA PHE A 9 3.81 -6.36 -13.81
C PHE A 9 2.74 -5.44 -13.23
N ALA A 10 1.56 -5.98 -12.99
CA ALA A 10 0.41 -5.19 -12.52
C ALA A 10 -0.44 -5.98 -11.51
N LEU A 11 -1.13 -5.24 -10.65
CA LEU A 11 -2.24 -5.75 -9.85
C LEU A 11 -3.52 -5.23 -10.48
N GLU A 12 -4.41 -6.13 -10.88
CA GLU A 12 -5.74 -5.79 -11.40
C GLU A 12 -6.76 -6.21 -10.36
N LEU A 13 -7.57 -5.26 -9.89
CA LEU A 13 -8.65 -5.53 -8.95
C LEU A 13 -9.93 -5.77 -9.74
N ASP A 14 -10.83 -6.61 -9.21
CA ASP A 14 -12.09 -6.94 -9.89
C ASP A 14 -13.09 -5.77 -9.86
N GLY A 15 -12.94 -4.84 -8.91
CA GLY A 15 -13.76 -3.65 -8.79
C GLY A 15 -13.37 -2.54 -9.78
N PRO A 16 -14.24 -1.54 -9.98
CA PRO A 16 -13.90 -0.34 -10.74
C PRO A 16 -12.69 0.39 -10.12
N GLY A 17 -11.98 1.18 -10.91
CA GLY A 17 -10.73 1.84 -10.46
C GLY A 17 -10.90 2.82 -9.30
N ASP A 18 -12.12 3.31 -9.08
CA ASP A 18 -12.54 4.18 -7.98
C ASP A 18 -13.36 3.44 -6.91
N ALA A 19 -13.33 2.11 -6.91
CA ALA A 19 -14.02 1.31 -5.90
C ALA A 19 -13.56 1.68 -4.49
N VAL A 20 -14.54 1.93 -3.62
CA VAL A 20 -14.33 2.14 -2.19
C VAL A 20 -14.75 0.87 -1.47
N TYR A 21 -13.87 0.37 -0.61
CA TYR A 21 -14.11 -0.83 0.20
C TYR A 21 -14.24 -0.45 1.68
N SER A 22 -15.19 -1.09 2.33
CA SER A 22 -15.54 -0.95 3.74
C SER A 22 -15.18 -2.21 4.53
N SER A 23 -15.26 -2.10 5.86
CA SER A 23 -14.99 -3.25 6.74
C SER A 23 -15.92 -4.42 6.43
N GLY A 24 -15.34 -5.60 6.21
CA GLY A 24 -16.06 -6.84 5.89
C GLY A 24 -16.22 -7.09 4.39
N GLU A 25 -15.95 -6.11 3.53
CA GLU A 25 -15.96 -6.33 2.09
C GLU A 25 -14.72 -7.09 1.62
N THR A 26 -14.91 -7.92 0.59
CA THR A 26 -13.82 -8.70 0.01
C THR A 26 -13.17 -7.91 -1.12
N LEU A 27 -11.86 -7.70 -0.99
CA LEU A 27 -11.01 -7.18 -2.06
C LEU A 27 -10.45 -8.37 -2.86
N SER A 28 -10.85 -8.49 -4.12
CA SER A 28 -10.41 -9.56 -5.03
C SER A 28 -9.77 -8.99 -6.31
N GLY A 29 -8.97 -9.83 -6.98
CA GLY A 29 -8.21 -9.44 -8.16
C GLY A 29 -7.13 -10.45 -8.54
N ILE A 30 -6.32 -10.08 -9.52
CA ILE A 30 -5.23 -10.89 -10.07
C ILE A 30 -3.92 -10.11 -10.13
N VAL A 31 -2.81 -10.84 -10.03
CA VAL A 31 -1.48 -10.29 -10.31
C VAL A 31 -1.08 -10.73 -11.71
N VAL A 32 -0.91 -9.76 -12.61
CA VAL A 32 -0.50 -9.98 -14.00
C VAL A 32 1.01 -9.88 -14.08
N LEU A 33 1.65 -10.98 -14.51
CA LEU A 33 3.08 -11.06 -14.77
C LEU A 33 3.30 -11.53 -16.20
N GLU A 34 3.70 -10.61 -17.09
CA GLU A 34 3.98 -10.90 -18.49
C GLU A 34 5.48 -10.79 -18.74
N LEU A 35 6.05 -11.82 -19.37
CA LEU A 35 7.47 -11.91 -19.68
C LEU A 35 7.68 -11.84 -21.21
N GLN A 36 8.73 -11.15 -21.65
CA GLN A 36 9.14 -11.05 -23.05
C GLN A 36 10.31 -12.01 -23.40
N ARG A 37 10.88 -12.67 -22.40
CA ARG A 37 11.87 -13.75 -22.53
C ARG A 37 11.82 -14.61 -21.27
N GLN A 38 12.45 -15.78 -21.31
CA GLN A 38 12.56 -16.65 -20.13
C GLN A 38 13.26 -15.91 -18.97
N MET A 39 12.70 -16.04 -17.77
CA MET A 39 13.24 -15.49 -16.55
C MET A 39 13.06 -16.48 -15.40
N ASP A 40 14.09 -16.60 -14.57
CA ASP A 40 14.02 -17.39 -13.34
C ASP A 40 13.37 -16.56 -12.23
N ILE A 41 12.09 -16.84 -11.95
CA ILE A 41 11.33 -16.16 -10.90
C ILE A 41 11.42 -16.98 -9.62
N ARG A 42 12.18 -16.47 -8.65
CA ARG A 42 12.34 -17.15 -7.35
C ARG A 42 11.08 -17.08 -6.49
N ALA A 43 10.35 -15.96 -6.52
CA ALA A 43 9.14 -15.80 -5.74
C ALA A 43 8.29 -14.67 -6.28
N LEU A 44 6.98 -14.85 -6.18
CA LEU A 44 5.99 -13.79 -6.38
C LEU A 44 5.17 -13.68 -5.10
N LYS A 45 5.02 -12.46 -4.58
CA LYS A 45 4.34 -12.20 -3.31
C LYS A 45 3.37 -11.04 -3.46
N VAL A 46 2.21 -11.15 -2.84
CA VAL A 46 1.26 -10.05 -2.67
C VAL A 46 1.24 -9.66 -1.19
N GLN A 47 1.20 -8.36 -0.93
CA GLN A 47 1.07 -7.81 0.42
C GLN A 47 -0.01 -6.75 0.43
N SER A 48 -0.99 -6.91 1.31
CA SER A 48 -1.95 -5.87 1.63
C SER A 48 -1.58 -5.18 2.95
N ARG A 49 -1.80 -3.87 3.02
CA ARG A 49 -1.52 -3.05 4.21
C ARG A 49 -2.54 -1.93 4.30
N GLY A 50 -3.19 -1.80 5.46
CA GLY A 50 -4.04 -0.66 5.79
C GLY A 50 -3.37 0.20 6.87
N VAL A 51 -3.18 1.48 6.58
CA VAL A 51 -2.57 2.46 7.50
C VAL A 51 -3.47 3.68 7.59
N ALA A 52 -3.73 4.16 8.80
CA ALA A 52 -4.19 5.54 8.99
C ALA A 52 -3.01 6.41 9.40
N SER A 53 -2.97 7.60 8.80
CA SER A 53 -2.03 8.67 9.11
C SER A 53 -2.84 9.88 9.53
N ALA A 54 -2.55 10.43 10.70
CA ALA A 54 -3.14 11.64 11.22
C ALA A 54 -2.06 12.70 11.39
N HIS A 55 -2.35 13.92 10.98
CA HIS A 55 -1.50 15.09 11.16
C HIS A 55 -2.33 16.16 11.87
N TRP A 56 -1.77 16.79 12.90
CA TRP A 56 -2.45 17.86 13.61
C TRP A 56 -1.47 18.89 14.16
N LEU A 57 -1.99 20.12 14.28
CA LEU A 57 -1.27 21.25 14.85
C LEU A 57 -1.89 21.59 16.19
N GLU A 58 -1.07 21.77 17.22
CA GLU A 58 -1.50 22.34 18.49
C GLU A 58 -0.79 23.65 18.71
N HIS A 59 -1.54 24.69 19.07
CA HIS A 59 -0.93 25.96 19.47
C HIS A 59 -1.06 26.14 20.98
N ARG A 60 -0.03 26.70 21.59
CA ARG A 60 -0.01 27.05 23.01
C ARG A 60 0.37 28.52 23.15
N GLY A 61 -0.49 29.29 23.82
CA GLY A 61 -0.17 30.64 24.27
C GLY A 61 0.79 30.60 25.46
N VAL A 62 1.92 31.30 25.36
CA VAL A 62 2.90 31.49 26.45
C VAL A 62 3.14 32.99 26.58
N GLY A 63 2.37 33.63 27.47
CA GLY A 63 2.35 35.09 27.60
C GLY A 63 1.82 35.76 26.33
N VAL A 64 2.62 36.62 25.70
CA VAL A 64 2.28 37.32 24.45
C VAL A 64 2.60 36.47 23.20
N ASN A 65 3.30 35.35 23.36
CA ASN A 65 3.74 34.50 22.25
C ASN A 65 2.80 33.32 22.01
N THR A 66 2.65 32.93 20.75
CA THR A 66 1.99 31.67 20.36
C THR A 66 3.05 30.71 19.83
N VAL A 67 3.16 29.53 20.44
CA VAL A 67 4.03 28.44 19.97
C VAL A 67 3.17 27.42 19.25
N TYR A 68 3.58 27.00 18.05
CA TYR A 68 2.93 25.95 17.27
C TYR A 68 3.73 24.65 17.39
N ASN A 69 3.04 23.56 17.69
CA ASN A 69 3.58 22.20 17.66
C ASN A 69 2.92 21.45 16.50
N ASP A 70 3.74 20.75 15.74
CA ASP A 70 3.32 19.90 14.64
C ASP A 70 3.46 18.43 15.06
N TYR A 71 2.38 17.68 14.94
CA TYR A 71 2.32 16.28 15.31
C TYR A 71 1.84 15.42 14.14
N THR A 72 2.41 14.21 14.07
CA THR A 72 1.97 13.17 13.14
C THR A 72 1.86 11.84 13.89
N SER A 73 0.79 11.09 13.63
CA SER A 73 0.57 9.74 14.16
C SER A 73 0.23 8.78 13.03
N ASN A 74 0.73 7.55 13.12
CA ASN A 74 0.50 6.51 12.12
C ASN A 74 0.11 5.20 12.82
N ILE A 75 -1.01 4.59 12.40
CA ILE A 75 -1.49 3.31 12.91
C ILE A 75 -1.63 2.34 11.75
N THR A 76 -1.06 1.14 11.88
CA THR A 76 -1.27 0.05 10.91
C THR A 76 -2.35 -0.88 11.44
N TYR A 77 -3.50 -0.96 10.73
CA TYR A 77 -4.63 -1.80 11.12
C TYR A 77 -4.44 -3.25 10.72
N PHE A 78 -3.92 -3.48 9.52
CA PHE A 78 -3.66 -4.82 9.04
C PHE A 78 -2.44 -4.86 8.13
N ARG A 79 -1.79 -6.02 8.12
CA ARG A 79 -0.70 -6.34 7.21
C ARG A 79 -0.76 -7.83 6.91
N LYS A 80 -1.12 -8.20 5.69
CA LYS A 80 -1.18 -9.60 5.26
C LYS A 80 -0.25 -9.82 4.08
N ARG A 81 0.51 -10.91 4.12
CA ARG A 81 1.44 -11.32 3.06
C ARG A 81 1.07 -12.70 2.58
N GLN A 82 1.11 -12.90 1.26
CA GLN A 82 0.83 -14.18 0.63
C GLN A 82 1.84 -14.42 -0.50
N HIS A 83 2.39 -15.63 -0.56
CA HIS A 83 3.20 -16.08 -1.68
C HIS A 83 2.30 -16.66 -2.76
N LEU A 84 2.47 -16.18 -3.99
CA LEU A 84 1.82 -16.67 -5.19
C LEU A 84 2.73 -17.67 -5.94
N ILE A 85 4.05 -17.43 -5.92
CA ILE A 85 5.09 -18.35 -6.41
C ILE A 85 6.14 -18.49 -5.31
N ARG A 86 6.62 -19.73 -5.07
CA ARG A 86 7.60 -20.09 -4.03
C ARG A 86 8.88 -20.63 -4.63
#